data_AF-A0A690LSC1-F1
#
_entry.id   AF-A0A690LSC1-F1
#
_cell.length_a   1.000
_cell.length_b   1.000
_cell.length_c   1.000
_cell.angle_alpha   90.00
_cell.angle_beta   90.00
_cell.angle_gamma   90.00
#
_symmetry.space_group_name_H-M   'P 1'
#
loop_
_entity.id
_entity.type
_entity.pdbx_description
1 polymer ?
#
loop_
_entity_poly.entity_id
_entity_poly.type
_entity_poly.pdbx_seq_one_letter_code
_entity_poly.pdbx_strand_id
1 'polypeptide(L)'
;NVGAEYLINVGLSKDTIVGLSNTLNVGVDNKLRVAKNSSEYIGENKDTEICANKNTIIHKDETRNIKGNKKEIIEGYYNINTSNKIQVLSEKEIDCKSKDNILFTSNESMGFESDKNTSMVANNITTYAKTTHYLKADSEATIQVGETLINAKPDCVIIKAGGVEVVIDSKGLVVKGGEIKAE
;
A
#
# COMPACT_ATOMS: atom_id res chain seq x y z
N ASN A 1 -10.24 45.33 31.23
CA ASN A 1 -11.29 44.31 31.04
C ASN A 1 -12.52 44.96 30.45
N VAL A 2 -12.94 44.53 29.26
CA VAL A 2 -14.31 44.80 28.80
C VAL A 2 -15.20 43.77 29.50
N GLY A 3 -16.16 44.23 30.31
CA GLY A 3 -17.09 43.38 31.07
C GLY A 3 -18.38 43.01 30.31
N ALA A 4 -18.44 43.33 29.01
CA ALA A 4 -19.59 43.17 28.11
C ALA A 4 -19.09 42.94 26.66
N GLU A 5 -19.96 43.08 25.66
CA GLU A 5 -19.62 42.96 24.24
C GLU A 5 -18.61 44.04 23.78
N TYR A 6 -17.64 43.65 22.95
CA TYR A 6 -16.68 44.55 22.31
C TYR A 6 -16.68 44.31 20.79
N LEU A 7 -16.99 45.36 20.02
CA LEU A 7 -17.09 45.31 18.56
C LEU A 7 -16.06 46.25 17.92
N ILE A 8 -15.31 45.73 16.94
CA ILE A 8 -14.47 46.54 16.05
C ILE A 8 -14.96 46.35 14.62
N ASN A 9 -15.30 47.45 13.95
CA ASN A 9 -15.61 47.48 12.52
C ASN A 9 -14.51 48.24 11.77
N VAL A 10 -14.05 47.69 10.64
CA VAL A 10 -13.03 48.31 9.79
C VAL A 10 -13.55 48.35 8.36
N GLY A 11 -13.63 49.55 7.77
CA GLY A 11 -14.26 49.75 6.47
C GLY A 11 -13.38 49.41 5.26
N LEU A 12 -12.05 49.40 5.41
CA LEU A 12 -11.10 49.22 4.30
C LEU A 12 -10.05 48.14 4.59
N SER A 13 -9.14 48.38 5.54
CA SER A 13 -8.03 47.48 5.86
C SER A 13 -7.63 47.54 7.33
N LYS A 14 -7.13 46.42 7.85
CA LYS A 14 -6.59 46.30 9.20
C LYS A 14 -5.27 45.56 9.13
N ASP A 15 -4.21 46.22 9.58
CA ASP A 15 -2.91 45.60 9.81
C ASP A 15 -2.67 45.47 11.31
N THR A 16 -1.93 44.44 11.73
CA THR A 16 -1.58 44.23 13.13
C THR A 16 -0.13 43.77 13.20
N ILE A 17 0.72 44.56 13.83
CA ILE A 17 2.15 44.29 14.01
C ILE A 17 2.38 44.04 15.49
N VAL A 18 3.04 42.93 15.81
CA VAL A 18 3.38 42.53 17.17
C VAL A 18 4.86 42.23 17.23
N GLY A 19 5.61 42.96 18.05
CA GLY A 19 7.07 42.92 18.04
C GLY A 19 7.71 41.73 18.77
N LEU A 20 6.99 41.06 19.67
CA LEU A 20 7.53 39.97 20.50
C LEU A 20 6.65 38.72 20.49
N SER A 21 5.43 38.80 21.00
CA SER A 21 4.54 37.63 21.12
C SER A 21 3.07 38.00 21.04
N ASN A 22 2.26 37.08 20.52
CA ASN A 22 0.82 37.21 20.40
C ASN A 22 0.14 35.95 20.95
N THR A 23 -0.83 36.11 21.84
CA THR A 23 -1.63 35.01 22.39
C THR A 23 -3.11 35.38 22.32
N LEU A 24 -3.94 34.46 21.81
CA LEU A 24 -5.39 34.62 21.73
C LEU A 24 -6.07 33.58 22.62
N ASN A 25 -6.74 34.02 23.67
CA ASN A 25 -7.58 33.19 24.52
C ASN A 25 -9.06 33.46 24.20
N VAL A 26 -9.82 32.41 23.90
CA VAL A 26 -11.26 32.49 23.59
C VAL A 26 -12.02 31.56 24.53
N GLY A 27 -13.00 32.09 25.25
CA GLY A 27 -13.69 31.34 26.31
C GLY A 27 -14.82 30.42 25.83
N VAL A 28 -15.38 30.66 24.64
CA VAL A 28 -16.53 29.89 24.11
C VAL A 28 -16.23 29.43 22.69
N ASP A 29 -16.41 30.29 21.69
CA ASP A 29 -16.28 29.93 20.27
C ASP A 29 -15.40 30.93 19.51
N ASN A 30 -14.59 30.43 18.58
CA ASN A 30 -13.87 31.23 17.61
C ASN A 30 -14.33 30.87 16.19
N LYS A 31 -14.86 31.85 15.45
CA LYS A 31 -15.32 31.68 14.07
C LYS A 31 -14.59 32.62 13.12
N LEU A 32 -13.75 32.06 12.26
CA LEU A 32 -13.10 32.77 11.17
C LEU A 32 -13.88 32.59 9.86
N ARG A 33 -14.22 33.67 9.19
CA ARG A 33 -14.81 33.67 7.85
C ARG A 33 -13.93 34.51 6.92
N VAL A 34 -13.48 33.91 5.82
CA VAL A 34 -12.66 34.57 4.80
C VAL A 34 -13.38 34.46 3.47
N ALA A 35 -13.69 35.58 2.84
CA ALA A 35 -14.51 35.61 1.62
C ALA A 35 -13.72 35.27 0.33
N LYS A 36 -12.39 35.44 0.36
CA LYS A 36 -11.50 35.19 -0.78
C LYS A 36 -10.43 34.16 -0.40
N ASN A 37 -9.24 34.64 -0.05
CA ASN A 37 -8.06 33.81 0.16
C ASN A 37 -7.51 33.98 1.56
N SER A 38 -6.94 32.92 2.12
CA SER A 38 -6.15 32.93 3.35
C SER A 38 -4.77 32.37 3.04
N SER A 39 -3.72 33.03 3.51
CA SER A 39 -2.34 32.54 3.46
C SER A 39 -1.72 32.68 4.85
N GLU A 40 -0.87 31.72 5.19
CA GLU A 40 -0.18 31.67 6.48
C GLU A 40 1.26 31.25 6.22
N TYR A 41 2.20 32.00 6.81
CA TYR A 41 3.63 31.76 6.69
C TYR A 41 4.20 31.63 8.10
N ILE A 42 4.78 30.47 8.40
CA ILE A 42 5.41 30.17 9.68
C ILE A 42 6.90 29.99 9.41
N GLY A 43 7.74 30.79 10.06
CA GLY A 43 9.20 30.76 9.85
C GLY A 43 9.88 29.53 10.45
N GLU A 44 9.27 28.95 11.49
CA GLU A 44 9.79 27.78 12.21
C GLU A 44 8.74 26.66 12.22
N ASN A 45 8.17 26.34 13.40
CA ASN A 45 7.28 25.20 13.61
C ASN A 45 5.83 25.62 13.77
N LYS A 46 4.91 24.76 13.29
CA LYS A 46 3.48 24.87 13.54
C LYS A 46 2.99 23.62 14.25
N ASP A 47 2.62 23.78 15.51
CA ASP A 47 1.95 22.76 16.31
C ASP A 47 0.45 23.01 16.34
N THR A 48 -0.36 21.95 16.33
CA THR A 48 -1.81 22.05 16.39
C THR A 48 -2.36 20.89 17.19
N GLU A 49 -3.01 21.21 18.30
CA GLU A 49 -3.66 20.25 19.17
C GLU A 49 -5.18 20.50 19.15
N ILE A 50 -5.95 19.43 18.97
CA ILE A 50 -7.41 19.45 18.95
C ILE A 50 -7.86 18.31 19.85
N CYS A 51 -8.46 18.64 21.00
CA CYS A 51 -8.82 17.64 22.01
C CYS A 51 -10.02 16.77 21.63
N ALA A 52 -10.82 17.21 20.64
CA ALA A 52 -11.98 16.50 20.16
C ALA A 52 -11.85 16.21 18.66
N ASN A 53 -12.75 16.73 17.83
CA ASN A 53 -12.84 16.35 16.43
C ASN A 53 -12.25 17.42 15.50
N LYS A 54 -11.57 16.97 14.44
CA LYS A 54 -11.20 17.79 13.28
C LYS A 54 -11.94 17.30 12.05
N ASN A 55 -12.85 18.11 11.53
CA ASN A 55 -13.49 17.88 10.23
C ASN A 55 -12.94 18.88 9.20
N THR A 56 -12.63 18.41 7.99
CA THR A 56 -12.08 19.24 6.91
C THR A 56 -12.78 18.87 5.61
N ILE A 57 -13.34 19.86 4.92
CA ILE A 57 -14.01 19.69 3.63
C ILE A 57 -13.31 20.59 2.62
N ILE A 58 -12.80 19.99 1.55
CA ILE A 58 -12.15 20.67 0.43
C ILE A 58 -12.97 20.35 -0.82
N HIS A 59 -13.53 21.39 -1.45
CA HIS A 59 -14.43 21.22 -2.60
C HIS A 59 -13.71 20.96 -3.93
N LYS A 60 -12.40 21.22 -3.97
CA LYS A 60 -11.55 21.03 -5.14
C LYS A 60 -10.32 20.22 -4.72
N ASP A 61 -9.12 20.73 -4.97
CA ASP A 61 -7.89 19.98 -4.85
C ASP A 61 -7.14 20.30 -3.56
N GLU A 62 -6.50 19.29 -2.98
CA GLU A 62 -5.52 19.42 -1.90
C GLU A 62 -4.16 18.94 -2.40
N THR A 63 -3.14 19.79 -2.26
CA THR A 63 -1.74 19.41 -2.55
C THR A 63 -0.91 19.60 -1.30
N ARG A 64 -0.16 18.56 -0.91
CA ARG A 64 0.77 18.60 0.22
C ARG A 64 2.16 18.20 -0.25
N ASN A 65 3.11 19.13 -0.12
CA ASN A 65 4.52 18.91 -0.44
C ASN A 65 5.33 18.85 0.86
N ILE A 66 5.78 17.65 1.23
CA ILE A 66 6.56 17.41 2.44
C ILE A 66 7.97 17.02 1.99
N LYS A 67 8.95 17.90 2.24
CA LYS A 67 10.36 17.64 1.86
C LYS A 67 11.07 16.70 2.84
N GLY A 68 10.60 16.67 4.08
CA GLY A 68 11.06 15.73 5.10
C GLY A 68 10.17 14.50 5.19
N ASN A 69 10.15 13.88 6.37
CA ASN A 69 9.36 12.68 6.61
C ASN A 69 7.91 13.02 6.96
N LYS A 70 6.97 12.18 6.53
CA LYS A 70 5.59 12.16 7.01
C LYS A 70 5.39 10.93 7.91
N LYS A 71 4.93 11.14 9.14
CA LYS A 71 4.52 10.07 10.07
C LYS A 71 3.06 10.28 10.44
N GLU A 72 2.26 9.23 10.34
CA GLU A 72 0.84 9.23 10.69
C GLU A 72 0.58 8.03 11.60
N ILE A 73 -0.04 8.26 12.76
CA ILE A 73 -0.43 7.22 13.70
C ILE A 73 -1.93 7.34 13.88
N ILE A 74 -2.64 6.28 13.52
CA ILE A 74 -4.09 6.19 13.68
C ILE A 74 -4.35 5.01 14.61
N GLU A 75 -4.85 5.28 15.81
CA GLU A 75 -5.21 4.22 16.78
C GLU A 75 -6.55 3.56 16.43
N GLY A 76 -7.42 4.31 15.75
CA GLY A 76 -8.71 3.83 15.26
C GLY A 76 -8.64 3.29 13.83
N TYR A 77 -9.79 3.32 13.16
CA TYR A 77 -9.94 2.87 11.78
C TYR A 77 -9.45 3.94 10.78
N TYR A 78 -8.73 3.49 9.74
CA TYR A 78 -8.28 4.34 8.63
C TYR A 78 -8.95 3.91 7.32
N ASN A 79 -9.75 4.80 6.74
CA ASN A 79 -10.47 4.55 5.49
C ASN A 79 -9.99 5.50 4.39
N ILE A 80 -9.75 4.95 3.21
CA ILE A 80 -9.49 5.71 1.98
C ILE A 80 -10.54 5.27 0.96
N ASN A 81 -11.36 6.21 0.50
CA ASN A 81 -12.30 6.00 -0.58
C ASN A 81 -11.96 6.96 -1.73
N THR A 82 -11.88 6.44 -2.95
CA THR A 82 -11.54 7.21 -4.15
C THR A 82 -12.37 6.69 -5.31
N SER A 83 -13.06 7.57 -6.02
CA SER A 83 -13.94 7.22 -7.15
C SER A 83 -13.19 6.94 -8.46
N ASN A 84 -11.90 7.29 -8.52
CA ASN A 84 -11.06 7.10 -9.69
C ASN A 84 -9.80 6.30 -9.31
N LYS A 85 -8.62 6.90 -9.39
CA LYS A 85 -7.34 6.21 -9.26
C LYS A 85 -6.66 6.50 -7.92
N ILE A 86 -6.14 5.45 -7.29
CA ILE A 86 -5.10 5.54 -6.25
C ILE A 86 -3.77 5.11 -6.90
N GLN A 87 -2.71 5.90 -6.69
CA GLN A 87 -1.36 5.56 -7.11
C GLN A 87 -0.40 5.70 -5.95
N VAL A 88 0.40 4.66 -5.71
CA VAL A 88 1.47 4.66 -4.70
C VAL A 88 2.77 4.40 -5.44
N LEU A 89 3.74 5.30 -5.27
CA LEU A 89 5.07 5.20 -5.85
C LEU A 89 6.10 5.46 -4.75
N SER A 90 7.06 4.56 -4.62
CA SER A 90 8.25 4.70 -3.79
C SER A 90 9.46 4.39 -4.66
N GLU A 91 10.51 5.19 -4.59
CA GLU A 91 11.76 4.93 -5.33
C GLU A 91 12.57 3.77 -4.73
N LYS A 92 12.23 3.36 -3.52
CA LYS A 92 12.92 2.29 -2.80
C LYS A 92 11.94 1.19 -2.45
N GLU A 93 11.43 1.20 -1.23
CA GLU A 93 10.67 0.09 -0.64
C GLU A 93 9.25 0.52 -0.28
N ILE A 94 8.33 -0.44 -0.31
CA ILE A 94 6.97 -0.35 0.22
C ILE A 94 6.75 -1.59 1.10
N ASP A 95 6.59 -1.36 2.40
CA ASP A 95 6.26 -2.41 3.36
C ASP A 95 4.78 -2.36 3.74
N CYS A 96 4.09 -3.51 3.63
CA CYS A 96 2.72 -3.68 4.09
C CYS A 96 2.64 -4.83 5.08
N LYS A 97 2.27 -4.54 6.33
CA LYS A 97 2.20 -5.53 7.40
C LYS A 97 0.88 -5.40 8.17
N SER A 98 0.16 -6.51 8.29
CA SER A 98 -0.99 -6.68 9.17
C SER A 98 -0.66 -7.74 10.23
N LYS A 99 -1.21 -7.60 11.44
CA LYS A 99 -1.16 -8.67 12.45
C LYS A 99 -2.19 -9.76 12.19
N ASP A 100 -3.26 -9.40 11.49
CA ASP A 100 -4.33 -10.29 11.08
C ASP A 100 -4.24 -10.48 9.56
N ASN A 101 -5.32 -10.30 8.82
CA ASN A 101 -5.37 -10.52 7.39
C ASN A 101 -4.92 -9.29 6.56
N ILE A 102 -4.46 -9.56 5.34
CA ILE A 102 -4.36 -8.61 4.23
C ILE A 102 -5.22 -9.19 3.10
N LEU A 103 -6.21 -8.44 2.61
CA LEU A 103 -7.12 -8.87 1.54
C LEU A 103 -7.05 -7.89 0.37
N PHE A 104 -6.86 -8.43 -0.84
CA PHE A 104 -6.93 -7.68 -2.09
C PHE A 104 -8.07 -8.25 -2.94
N THR A 105 -8.97 -7.39 -3.39
CA THR A 105 -10.14 -7.76 -4.21
C THR A 105 -10.24 -6.81 -5.40
N SER A 106 -10.48 -7.37 -6.58
CA SER A 106 -10.80 -6.64 -7.81
C SER A 106 -11.96 -7.34 -8.52
N ASN A 107 -12.85 -6.57 -9.13
CA ASN A 107 -13.92 -7.13 -9.97
C ASN A 107 -13.42 -7.52 -11.37
N GLU A 108 -12.28 -6.96 -11.77
CA GLU A 108 -11.65 -7.17 -13.07
C GLU A 108 -10.30 -7.89 -12.85
N SER A 109 -9.22 -7.41 -13.47
CA SER A 109 -7.90 -7.99 -13.34
C SER A 109 -7.18 -7.60 -12.04
N MET A 110 -6.23 -8.44 -11.65
CA MET A 110 -5.20 -8.18 -10.65
C MET A 110 -3.86 -8.64 -11.24
N GLY A 111 -2.82 -7.84 -11.10
CA GLY A 111 -1.50 -8.11 -11.69
C GLY A 111 -0.37 -7.84 -10.71
N PHE A 112 0.68 -8.65 -10.80
CA PHE A 112 1.92 -8.50 -10.04
C PHE A 112 3.08 -8.71 -11.01
N GLU A 113 3.94 -7.71 -11.16
CA GLU A 113 5.07 -7.72 -12.09
C GLU A 113 6.35 -7.37 -11.33
N SER A 114 7.43 -8.09 -11.63
CA SER A 114 8.74 -7.90 -11.03
C SER A 114 9.81 -8.32 -12.03
N ASP A 115 10.84 -7.50 -12.20
CA ASP A 115 12.01 -7.82 -13.05
C ASP A 115 12.92 -8.90 -12.44
N LYS A 116 12.80 -9.10 -11.12
CA LYS A 116 13.59 -10.06 -10.35
C LYS A 116 12.66 -11.04 -9.65
N ASN A 117 13.13 -11.67 -8.59
CA ASN A 117 12.39 -12.69 -7.85
C ASN A 117 11.05 -12.19 -7.26
N THR A 118 10.01 -13.01 -7.41
CA THR A 118 8.74 -12.92 -6.69
C THR A 118 8.58 -14.17 -5.83
N SER A 119 8.38 -14.01 -4.51
CA SER A 119 8.24 -15.13 -3.57
C SER A 119 6.96 -15.07 -2.77
N MET A 120 6.33 -16.23 -2.54
CA MET A 120 5.19 -16.40 -1.64
C MET A 120 5.51 -17.51 -0.65
N VAL A 121 5.45 -17.20 0.64
CA VAL A 121 5.73 -18.16 1.73
C VAL A 121 4.57 -18.14 2.70
N ALA A 122 3.95 -19.30 2.89
CA ALA A 122 2.81 -19.48 3.79
C ALA A 122 2.71 -20.94 4.24
N ASN A 123 1.95 -21.21 5.31
CA ASN A 123 1.64 -22.59 5.73
C ASN A 123 0.91 -23.37 4.62
N ASN A 124 0.08 -22.69 3.82
CA ASN A 124 -0.53 -23.23 2.62
C ASN A 124 -0.73 -22.10 1.60
N ILE A 125 -0.71 -22.47 0.32
CA ILE A 125 -1.04 -21.59 -0.80
C ILE A 125 -2.11 -22.31 -1.62
N THR A 126 -3.25 -21.65 -1.83
CA THR A 126 -4.35 -22.16 -2.64
C THR A 126 -4.59 -21.23 -3.82
N THR A 127 -4.57 -21.79 -5.03
CA THR A 127 -4.86 -21.07 -6.27
C THR A 127 -5.98 -21.78 -7.00
N TYR A 128 -6.98 -21.03 -7.46
CA TYR A 128 -8.10 -21.57 -8.22
C TYR A 128 -8.41 -20.65 -9.40
N ALA A 129 -8.33 -21.22 -10.60
CA ALA A 129 -8.80 -20.58 -11.83
C ALA A 129 -10.06 -21.31 -12.31
N LYS A 130 -11.13 -20.56 -12.61
CA LYS A 130 -12.39 -21.13 -13.14
C LYS A 130 -12.22 -21.74 -14.53
N THR A 131 -11.25 -21.26 -15.30
CA THR A 131 -11.00 -21.68 -16.68
C THR A 131 -9.62 -22.30 -16.82
N THR A 132 -8.58 -21.47 -16.94
CA THR A 132 -7.21 -21.91 -17.25
C THR A 132 -6.25 -21.43 -16.17
N HIS A 133 -5.38 -22.33 -15.70
CA HIS A 133 -4.26 -22.00 -14.83
C HIS A 133 -2.97 -22.06 -15.64
N TYR A 134 -2.39 -20.89 -15.96
CA TYR A 134 -1.22 -20.78 -16.83
C TYR A 134 0.06 -20.59 -16.01
N LEU A 135 0.97 -21.55 -16.12
CA LEU A 135 2.29 -21.51 -15.49
C LEU A 135 3.35 -21.65 -16.58
N LYS A 136 4.18 -20.63 -16.75
CA LYS A 136 5.24 -20.60 -17.77
C LYS A 136 6.56 -20.18 -17.13
N ALA A 137 7.61 -20.91 -17.44
CA ALA A 137 8.98 -20.51 -17.20
C ALA A 137 9.76 -20.66 -18.51
N ASP A 138 10.67 -19.73 -18.80
CA ASP A 138 11.47 -19.77 -20.03
C ASP A 138 12.65 -20.75 -19.93
N SER A 139 13.14 -21.01 -18.72
CA SER A 139 14.30 -21.88 -18.47
C SER A 139 13.96 -23.17 -17.76
N GLU A 140 13.31 -23.11 -16.60
CA GLU A 140 13.06 -24.30 -15.76
C GLU A 140 11.82 -24.08 -14.88
N ALA A 141 11.02 -25.13 -14.71
CA ALA A 141 9.91 -25.17 -13.76
C ALA A 141 10.06 -26.38 -12.84
N THR A 142 10.02 -26.15 -11.54
CA THR A 142 10.23 -27.18 -10.51
C THR A 142 9.05 -27.25 -9.55
N ILE A 143 8.58 -28.47 -9.29
CA ILE A 143 7.64 -28.79 -8.22
C ILE A 143 8.36 -29.77 -7.27
N GLN A 144 8.58 -29.34 -6.03
CA GLN A 144 9.28 -30.13 -5.00
C GLN A 144 8.36 -30.40 -3.81
N VAL A 145 8.27 -31.67 -3.39
CA VAL A 145 7.52 -32.11 -2.20
C VAL A 145 8.39 -33.07 -1.39
N GLY A 146 9.02 -32.59 -0.31
CA GLY A 146 10.01 -33.38 0.43
C GLY A 146 11.17 -33.75 -0.49
N GLU A 147 11.36 -35.05 -0.76
CA GLU A 147 12.35 -35.57 -1.73
C GLU A 147 11.78 -35.78 -3.14
N THR A 148 10.45 -35.74 -3.30
CA THR A 148 9.78 -35.90 -4.60
C THR A 148 9.93 -34.65 -5.45
N LEU A 149 10.28 -34.81 -6.73
CA LEU A 149 10.58 -33.73 -7.67
C LEU A 149 9.88 -33.97 -9.01
N ILE A 150 9.28 -32.92 -9.57
CA ILE A 150 9.00 -32.79 -10.99
C ILE A 150 9.78 -31.58 -11.49
N ASN A 151 10.65 -31.79 -12.48
CA ASN A 151 11.46 -30.75 -13.08
C ASN A 151 11.26 -30.74 -14.60
N ALA A 152 10.79 -29.61 -15.13
CA ALA A 152 10.62 -29.39 -16.56
C ALA A 152 11.64 -28.39 -17.06
N LYS A 153 12.38 -28.79 -18.09
CA LYS A 153 13.36 -28.00 -18.84
C LYS A 153 12.92 -27.89 -20.30
N PRO A 154 13.56 -27.06 -21.14
CA PRO A 154 13.11 -26.86 -22.52
C PRO A 154 13.18 -28.13 -23.38
N ASP A 155 14.07 -29.06 -23.06
CA ASP A 155 14.38 -30.26 -23.83
C ASP A 155 14.06 -31.58 -23.11
N CYS A 156 13.68 -31.54 -21.82
CA CYS A 156 13.39 -32.73 -21.04
C CYS A 156 12.45 -32.50 -19.85
N VAL A 157 11.85 -33.59 -19.37
CA VAL A 157 11.10 -33.65 -18.11
C VAL A 157 11.69 -34.76 -17.24
N ILE A 158 11.91 -34.46 -15.96
CA ILE A 158 12.46 -35.39 -14.97
C ILE A 158 11.49 -35.50 -13.80
N ILE A 159 11.10 -36.72 -13.45
CA ILE A 159 10.26 -37.03 -12.29
C ILE A 159 11.05 -37.94 -11.36
N LYS A 160 11.22 -37.55 -10.09
CA LYS A 160 11.88 -38.36 -9.06
C LYS A 160 10.94 -38.59 -7.89
N ALA A 161 10.76 -39.85 -7.50
CA ALA A 161 9.95 -40.21 -6.34
C ALA A 161 10.37 -41.59 -5.80
N GLY A 162 10.50 -41.73 -4.48
CA GLY A 162 10.74 -43.03 -3.82
C GLY A 162 11.99 -43.78 -4.32
N GLY A 163 13.05 -43.06 -4.70
CA GLY A 163 14.28 -43.65 -5.26
C GLY A 163 14.24 -43.98 -6.76
N VAL A 164 13.11 -43.76 -7.43
CA VAL A 164 12.95 -43.93 -8.88
C VAL A 164 13.13 -42.59 -9.59
N GLU A 165 13.79 -42.61 -10.76
CA GLU A 165 13.93 -41.46 -11.66
C GLU A 165 13.36 -41.82 -13.05
N VAL A 166 12.44 -41.01 -13.55
CA VAL A 166 11.90 -41.07 -14.91
C VAL A 166 12.40 -39.84 -15.66
N VAL A 167 12.98 -40.05 -16.84
CA VAL A 167 13.43 -38.99 -17.75
C VAL A 167 12.75 -39.15 -19.10
N ILE A 168 12.14 -38.07 -19.58
CA ILE A 168 11.56 -37.97 -20.92
C ILE A 168 12.34 -36.89 -21.67
N ASP A 169 12.97 -37.26 -22.78
CA ASP A 169 13.73 -36.35 -23.65
C ASP A 169 13.60 -36.77 -25.13
N SER A 170 14.40 -36.14 -26.00
CA SER A 170 14.44 -36.46 -27.44
C SER A 170 14.84 -37.92 -27.77
N LYS A 171 15.39 -38.67 -26.82
CA LYS A 171 15.77 -40.09 -26.98
C LYS A 171 14.65 -41.04 -26.51
N GLY A 172 13.58 -40.51 -25.91
CA GLY A 172 12.42 -41.27 -25.46
C GLY A 172 12.25 -41.22 -23.95
N LEU A 173 11.74 -42.31 -23.37
CA LEU A 173 11.44 -42.46 -21.94
C LEU A 173 12.43 -43.45 -21.30
N VAL A 174 13.10 -43.02 -20.23
CA VAL A 174 14.05 -43.83 -19.46
C VAL A 174 13.62 -43.89 -18.00
N VAL A 175 13.56 -45.11 -17.43
CA VAL A 175 13.31 -45.33 -15.99
C VAL A 175 14.55 -45.91 -15.34
N LYS A 176 14.98 -45.33 -14.22
CA LYS A 176 16.13 -45.78 -13.41
C LYS A 176 15.67 -46.14 -12.00
N GLY A 177 16.19 -47.24 -11.47
CA GLY A 177 15.92 -47.68 -10.10
C GLY A 177 14.53 -48.31 -9.88
N GLY A 178 13.74 -48.49 -10.94
CA GLY A 178 12.41 -49.10 -10.87
C GLY A 178 12.12 -50.00 -12.08
N GLU A 179 10.95 -50.65 -12.07
CA GLU A 179 10.46 -51.52 -13.14
C GLU A 179 9.49 -50.77 -14.06
N ILE A 180 9.51 -51.10 -15.36
CA ILE A 180 8.45 -50.71 -16.31
C ILE A 180 7.57 -51.94 -16.52
N LYS A 181 6.29 -51.83 -16.18
CA LYS A 181 5.28 -52.88 -16.45
C LYS A 181 4.33 -52.36 -17.53
N ALA A 182 4.16 -53.12 -18.60
CA ALA A 182 3.11 -52.91 -19.58
C ALA A 182 1.98 -53.92 -19.27
N GLU A 183 0.81 -53.41 -18.92
CA GLU A 183 -0.42 -54.21 -18.79
C GLU A 183 -1.19 -54.25 -20.12
#